data_AF-Q170L7-F1
#
_entry.id   AF-Q170L7-F1
#
_cell.length_a   1.000
_cell.length_b   1.000
_cell.length_c   1.000
_cell.angle_alpha   90.00
_cell.angle_beta   90.00
_cell.angle_gamma   90.00
#
_symmetry.space_group_name_H-M   'P 1'
#
loop_
_entity.id
_entity.type
_entity.pdbx_description
1 polymer ?
#
loop_
_entity_poly.entity_id
_entity_poly.type
_entity_poly.pdbx_seq_one_letter_code
_entity_poly.pdbx_strand_id
1 'polypeptide(L)'
;MNILGRIVRTTIYCRAPLAASGHRSIIPIAVSSSTNYQIQYASKSTKAGAGDSATAEGNAPAGTKKPKTAPKITLVGPDHSVSIMNLDEAQKISKRRDLKLVKVVDLDLKTQRPVYKLMTSAEYLEEDLKRREEKKRNKQEAAIKGDKLLTVSARITEHDLLSKIHNVQKWLNKQYEVRVIVSGDGDKAKQESVASAFENHVKDLGRIVQKRFRDNDMRFQILPILNSSNQETPHTATLKKPAQTGKNPGPEHQSVRAFHSASFVSAA
;
A
#
# COMPACT_ATOMS: atom_id res chain seq x y z
N MET A 1 -31.89 15.09 74.96
CA MET A 1 -32.23 16.21 74.06
C MET A 1 -31.30 16.17 72.87
N ASN A 2 -31.78 15.71 71.71
CA ASN A 2 -31.51 16.26 70.38
C ASN A 2 -32.25 15.42 69.35
N ILE A 3 -32.93 16.14 68.48
CA ILE A 3 -34.14 15.80 67.76
C ILE A 3 -33.81 15.96 66.27
N LEU A 4 -34.26 15.00 65.45
CA LEU A 4 -34.56 15.09 64.00
C LEU A 4 -33.41 15.52 63.06
N GLY A 5 -33.32 15.06 61.81
CA GLY A 5 -34.24 14.28 61.01
C GLY A 5 -33.55 13.76 59.75
N ARG A 6 -34.02 12.60 59.28
CA ARG A 6 -33.66 12.03 57.98
C ARG A 6 -34.34 12.85 56.88
N ILE A 7 -33.54 13.51 56.04
CA ILE A 7 -34.02 14.14 54.80
C ILE A 7 -33.96 13.09 53.71
N VAL A 8 -35.12 12.56 53.32
CA VAL A 8 -35.32 11.68 52.18
C VAL A 8 -35.46 12.57 50.94
N ARG A 9 -34.44 12.60 50.07
CA ARG A 9 -34.50 13.30 48.78
C ARG A 9 -35.23 12.44 47.75
N THR A 10 -36.54 12.63 47.66
CA THR A 10 -37.35 12.12 46.56
C THR A 10 -37.18 13.05 45.36
N THR A 11 -36.35 12.66 44.39
CA THR A 11 -36.21 13.40 43.13
C THR A 11 -37.30 12.95 42.17
N ILE A 12 -38.31 13.80 42.02
CA ILE A 12 -39.34 13.74 40.99
C ILE A 12 -38.72 14.27 39.71
N TYR A 13 -38.52 13.43 38.70
CA TYR A 13 -38.25 13.90 37.33
C TYR A 13 -39.51 13.79 36.49
N CYS A 14 -40.04 14.96 36.14
CA CYS A 14 -41.14 15.17 35.23
C CYS A 14 -40.82 14.62 33.84
N ARG A 15 -41.68 13.72 33.37
CA ARG A 15 -41.71 13.19 32.00
C ARG A 15 -42.57 14.12 31.14
N ALA A 16 -41.93 14.97 30.33
CA ALA A 16 -42.59 15.78 29.32
C ALA A 16 -42.78 15.00 28.01
N PRO A 17 -43.93 15.07 27.33
CA PRO A 17 -44.15 14.45 26.02
C PRO A 17 -44.09 15.46 24.85
N LEU A 18 -43.78 14.89 23.68
CA LEU A 18 -44.14 15.31 22.31
C LEU A 18 -43.54 16.59 21.71
N ALA A 19 -42.75 16.41 20.64
CA ALA A 19 -42.98 17.04 19.33
C ALA A 19 -41.99 16.45 18.29
N ALA A 20 -42.48 15.55 17.44
CA ALA A 20 -41.76 15.10 16.26
C ALA A 20 -42.05 16.07 15.11
N SER A 21 -41.15 17.03 14.87
CA SER A 21 -41.14 17.82 13.63
C SER A 21 -40.16 17.19 12.65
N GLY A 22 -40.71 16.48 11.67
CA GLY A 22 -39.98 16.01 10.51
C GLY A 22 -39.63 17.20 9.62
N HIS A 23 -38.40 17.69 9.71
CA HIS A 23 -37.76 18.45 8.64
C HIS A 23 -36.68 17.56 8.02
N ARG A 24 -37.08 16.77 7.02
CA ARG A 24 -36.13 16.14 6.11
C ARG A 24 -35.51 17.25 5.26
N SER A 25 -34.36 17.73 5.71
CA SER A 25 -33.39 18.44 4.88
C SER A 25 -33.03 17.54 3.70
N ILE A 26 -33.54 17.89 2.51
CA ILE A 26 -33.13 17.30 1.25
C ILE A 26 -31.80 17.98 0.92
N ILE A 27 -30.70 17.32 1.28
CA ILE A 27 -29.38 17.64 0.75
C ILE A 27 -29.39 17.24 -0.73
N PRO A 28 -29.14 18.14 -1.69
CA PRO A 28 -28.91 17.71 -3.07
C PRO A 28 -27.59 16.92 -3.09
N ILE A 29 -27.70 15.61 -3.25
CA ILE A 29 -26.58 14.73 -3.57
C ILE A 29 -26.09 15.16 -4.95
N ALA A 30 -24.97 15.90 -4.97
CA ALA A 30 -24.20 16.11 -6.18
C ALA A 30 -23.74 14.75 -6.68
N VAL A 31 -24.42 14.24 -7.72
CA VAL A 31 -24.03 13.03 -8.43
C VAL A 31 -22.74 13.36 -9.18
N SER A 32 -21.60 13.20 -8.51
CA SER A 32 -20.31 13.09 -9.17
C SER A 32 -20.34 11.79 -9.96
N SER A 33 -20.68 11.86 -11.24
CA SER A 33 -20.64 10.74 -12.17
C SER A 33 -19.20 10.42 -12.57
N SER A 34 -18.36 10.14 -11.58
CA SER A 34 -17.10 9.45 -11.78
C SER A 34 -17.37 7.96 -11.60
N THR A 35 -18.09 7.38 -12.55
CA THR A 35 -18.19 5.92 -12.66
C THR A 35 -16.77 5.41 -12.84
N ASN A 36 -16.22 4.84 -11.77
CA ASN A 36 -14.90 4.24 -11.75
C ASN A 36 -14.97 2.97 -12.61
N TYR A 37 -14.61 3.12 -13.89
CA TYR A 37 -14.69 2.04 -14.87
C TYR A 37 -13.57 1.04 -14.62
N GLN A 38 -13.87 0.00 -13.83
CA GLN A 38 -12.93 -1.10 -13.62
C GLN A 38 -12.94 -2.00 -14.85
N ILE A 39 -12.12 -1.65 -15.85
CA ILE A 39 -11.91 -2.50 -17.00
C ILE A 39 -11.30 -3.82 -16.53
N GLN A 40 -12.06 -4.91 -16.68
CA GLN A 40 -11.59 -6.27 -16.44
C GLN A 40 -11.02 -6.82 -17.73
N TYR A 41 -9.71 -7.08 -17.70
CA TYR A 41 -8.97 -7.65 -18.80
C TYR A 41 -9.15 -9.15 -18.69
N ALA A 42 -9.63 -9.80 -19.75
CA ALA A 42 -9.55 -11.24 -19.86
C ALA A 42 -8.07 -11.63 -19.94
N SER A 43 -7.44 -11.88 -18.79
CA SER A 43 -6.14 -12.51 -18.74
C SER A 43 -6.27 -13.86 -19.41
N LYS A 44 -5.42 -14.10 -20.41
CA LYS A 44 -5.24 -15.43 -21.01
C LYS A 44 -5.16 -16.47 -19.89
N SER A 45 -5.96 -17.51 -20.01
CA SER A 45 -5.74 -18.76 -19.30
C SER A 45 -4.26 -19.12 -19.41
N THR A 46 -3.60 -19.31 -18.28
CA THR A 46 -2.24 -19.81 -18.19
C THR A 46 -2.14 -21.11 -19.00
N LYS A 47 -1.43 -21.04 -20.12
CA LYS A 47 -0.97 -22.20 -20.87
C LYS A 47 0.04 -22.90 -19.97
N ALA A 48 -0.35 -24.05 -19.43
CA ALA A 48 0.58 -24.98 -18.80
C ALA A 48 1.67 -25.33 -19.82
N GLY A 49 2.93 -25.19 -19.40
CA GLY A 49 4.10 -25.54 -20.18
C GLY A 49 4.13 -27.04 -20.47
N ALA A 50 4.39 -27.36 -21.73
CA ALA A 50 4.58 -28.70 -22.25
C ALA A 50 5.95 -29.24 -21.83
N GLY A 51 5.96 -30.49 -21.36
CA GLY A 51 7.09 -31.41 -21.39
C GLY A 51 7.01 -32.34 -22.60
N ASP A 52 8.10 -33.05 -22.82
CA ASP A 52 8.59 -33.66 -24.06
C ASP A 52 7.66 -34.55 -24.91
N SER A 53 8.02 -34.56 -26.19
CA SER A 53 7.56 -35.45 -27.25
C SER A 53 8.00 -36.91 -27.03
N ALA A 54 7.05 -37.84 -26.97
CA ALA A 54 7.25 -39.23 -27.35
C ALA A 54 5.93 -39.84 -27.88
N THR A 55 6.07 -40.50 -29.03
CA THR A 55 5.05 -41.11 -29.88
C THR A 55 4.33 -42.29 -29.21
N ALA A 56 2.99 -42.37 -29.31
CA ALA A 56 2.23 -43.61 -29.29
C ALA A 56 0.79 -43.40 -29.82
N GLU A 57 0.40 -44.28 -30.74
CA GLU A 57 -0.95 -44.37 -31.33
C GLU A 57 -1.99 -44.79 -30.28
N GLY A 58 -3.22 -44.23 -30.40
CA GLY A 58 -4.34 -44.60 -29.55
C GLY A 58 -5.60 -43.81 -29.89
N ASN A 59 -6.50 -44.43 -30.66
CA ASN A 59 -7.82 -43.94 -31.03
C ASN A 59 -8.80 -44.06 -29.84
N ALA A 60 -9.33 -42.95 -29.32
CA ALA A 60 -10.49 -42.90 -28.40
C ALA A 60 -11.06 -41.45 -28.27
N PRO A 61 -12.36 -41.27 -27.92
CA PRO A 61 -13.26 -40.37 -28.64
C PRO A 61 -13.36 -38.93 -28.11
N ALA A 62 -13.77 -38.05 -29.02
CA ALA A 62 -14.12 -36.66 -28.78
C ALA A 62 -15.27 -36.51 -27.76
N GLY A 63 -14.96 -35.98 -26.58
CA GLY A 63 -15.96 -35.55 -25.60
C GLY A 63 -16.79 -34.39 -26.15
N THR A 64 -18.08 -34.63 -26.35
CA THR A 64 -19.09 -33.66 -26.74
C THR A 64 -19.28 -32.61 -25.64
N LYS A 65 -18.54 -31.50 -25.73
CA LYS A 65 -18.78 -30.32 -24.89
C LYS A 65 -20.12 -29.71 -25.30
N LYS A 66 -21.12 -29.79 -24.42
CA LYS A 66 -22.40 -29.06 -24.55
C LYS A 66 -22.11 -27.59 -24.92
N PRO A 67 -22.79 -27.00 -25.91
CA PRO A 67 -22.55 -25.62 -26.30
C PRO A 67 -22.83 -24.73 -25.10
N LYS A 68 -21.80 -24.06 -24.59
CA LYS A 68 -21.99 -23.01 -23.58
C LYS A 68 -22.77 -21.90 -24.28
N THR A 69 -24.03 -21.73 -23.93
CA THR A 69 -24.85 -20.61 -24.42
C THR A 69 -24.11 -19.31 -24.12
N ALA A 70 -23.73 -18.59 -25.18
CA ALA A 70 -23.03 -17.33 -25.03
C ALA A 70 -23.90 -16.34 -24.23
N PRO A 71 -23.35 -15.63 -23.24
CA PRO A 71 -24.11 -14.67 -22.47
C PRO A 71 -24.53 -13.50 -23.36
N LYS A 72 -25.74 -13.01 -23.13
CA LYS A 72 -26.27 -11.81 -23.80
C LYS A 72 -25.74 -10.56 -23.09
N ILE A 73 -25.04 -9.73 -23.85
CA ILE A 73 -24.29 -8.57 -23.35
C ILE A 73 -24.81 -7.27 -23.97
N THR A 74 -24.46 -6.16 -23.33
CA THR A 74 -24.62 -4.82 -23.89
C THR A 74 -23.28 -4.40 -24.50
N LEU A 75 -23.25 -4.19 -25.81
CA LEU A 75 -22.09 -3.76 -26.57
C LEU A 75 -22.15 -2.25 -26.83
N VAL A 76 -21.07 -1.55 -26.51
CA VAL A 76 -20.85 -0.15 -26.85
C VAL A 76 -19.85 -0.06 -28.01
N GLY A 77 -20.27 0.55 -29.12
CA GLY A 77 -19.44 0.80 -30.29
C GLY A 77 -18.39 1.89 -30.07
N PRO A 78 -17.44 2.05 -31.02
CA PRO A 78 -16.47 3.15 -30.99
C PRO A 78 -17.12 4.53 -31.17
N ASP A 79 -18.30 4.58 -31.81
CA ASP A 79 -19.18 5.73 -31.99
C ASP A 79 -20.12 5.98 -30.79
N HIS A 80 -19.90 5.27 -29.67
CA HIS A 80 -20.77 5.25 -28.49
C HIS A 80 -22.19 4.70 -28.73
N SER A 81 -22.44 4.03 -29.86
CA SER A 81 -23.71 3.35 -30.10
C SER A 81 -23.88 2.15 -29.16
N VAL A 82 -25.08 1.96 -28.61
CA VAL A 82 -25.39 0.87 -27.68
C VAL A 82 -26.24 -0.18 -28.39
N SER A 83 -25.79 -1.43 -28.40
CA SER A 83 -26.50 -2.56 -29.01
C SER A 83 -26.48 -3.77 -28.08
N ILE A 84 -27.51 -4.60 -28.12
CA ILE A 84 -27.61 -5.79 -27.28
C ILE A 84 -27.41 -7.01 -28.16
N MET A 85 -26.39 -7.83 -27.88
CA MET A 85 -26.04 -8.99 -28.69
C MET A 85 -25.37 -10.09 -27.85
N ASN A 86 -25.04 -11.21 -28.48
CA ASN A 86 -24.32 -12.29 -27.83
C ASN A 86 -22.82 -11.98 -27.75
N LEU A 87 -22.13 -12.50 -26.72
CA LEU A 87 -20.68 -12.32 -26.56
C LEU A 87 -19.89 -12.79 -27.81
N ASP A 88 -20.30 -13.92 -28.39
CA ASP A 88 -19.65 -14.49 -29.57
C ASP A 88 -19.77 -13.58 -30.81
N GLU A 89 -20.91 -12.90 -30.96
CA GLU A 89 -21.14 -11.95 -32.06
C GLU A 89 -20.27 -10.71 -31.88
N ALA A 90 -20.19 -10.17 -30.67
CA ALA A 90 -19.31 -9.06 -30.36
C ALA A 90 -17.84 -9.41 -30.60
N GLN A 91 -17.40 -10.63 -30.27
CA GLN A 91 -16.05 -11.11 -30.58
C GLN A 91 -15.79 -11.20 -32.08
N LYS A 92 -16.76 -11.65 -32.88
CA LYS A 92 -16.66 -11.66 -34.34
C LYS A 92 -16.53 -10.25 -34.90
N ILE A 93 -17.29 -9.29 -34.38
CA ILE A 93 -17.22 -7.87 -34.78
C ILE A 93 -15.85 -7.28 -34.45
N SER A 94 -15.35 -7.53 -33.23
CA SER A 94 -14.02 -7.10 -32.78
C SER A 94 -12.92 -7.63 -33.70
N LYS A 95 -12.94 -8.92 -34.04
CA LYS A 95 -11.96 -9.53 -34.96
C LYS A 95 -12.08 -9.02 -36.39
N ARG A 96 -13.30 -8.78 -36.88
CA ARG A 96 -13.53 -8.30 -38.25
C ARG A 96 -13.03 -6.88 -38.48
N ARG A 97 -13.08 -6.03 -37.44
CA ARG A 97 -12.71 -4.61 -37.50
C ARG A 97 -11.36 -4.32 -36.84
N ASP A 98 -10.62 -5.35 -36.43
CA ASP A 98 -9.37 -5.24 -35.67
C ASP A 98 -9.45 -4.34 -34.41
N LEU A 99 -10.63 -4.31 -33.79
CA LEU A 99 -10.90 -3.57 -32.55
C LEU A 99 -10.73 -4.48 -31.33
N LYS A 100 -10.45 -3.90 -30.17
CA LYS A 100 -10.39 -4.62 -28.90
C LYS A 100 -11.75 -4.62 -28.23
N LEU A 101 -12.27 -5.81 -27.93
CA LEU A 101 -13.45 -5.99 -27.08
C LEU A 101 -13.02 -6.00 -25.60
N VAL A 102 -13.51 -5.03 -24.84
CA VAL A 102 -13.06 -4.76 -23.48
C VAL A 102 -14.27 -4.75 -22.53
N LYS A 103 -14.20 -5.49 -21.42
CA LYS A 103 -15.28 -5.52 -20.42
C LYS A 103 -15.16 -4.30 -19.51
N VAL A 104 -16.17 -3.43 -19.52
CA VAL A 104 -16.17 -2.16 -18.78
C VAL A 104 -16.92 -2.28 -17.47
N VAL A 105 -18.09 -2.94 -17.48
CA VAL A 105 -18.94 -3.14 -16.31
C VAL A 105 -19.36 -4.60 -16.21
N ASP A 106 -19.31 -5.15 -15.00
CA ASP A 106 -19.73 -6.53 -14.72
C ASP A 106 -21.24 -6.73 -14.89
N LEU A 107 -22.03 -5.88 -14.24
CA LEU A 107 -23.48 -5.82 -14.37
C LEU A 107 -23.91 -4.35 -14.44
N ASP A 108 -24.66 -4.02 -15.49
CA ASP A 108 -25.31 -2.72 -15.63
C ASP A 108 -26.48 -2.59 -14.64
N LEU A 109 -26.69 -1.38 -14.10
CA LEU A 109 -27.74 -1.11 -13.11
C LEU A 109 -29.14 -1.26 -13.70
N LYS A 110 -29.32 -0.88 -14.98
CA LYS A 110 -30.63 -0.90 -15.65
C LYS A 110 -30.96 -2.26 -16.22
N THR A 111 -30.00 -2.84 -16.94
CA THR A 111 -30.24 -4.05 -17.73
C THR A 111 -29.74 -5.33 -17.06
N GLN A 112 -28.95 -5.22 -15.98
CA GLN A 112 -28.28 -6.34 -15.29
C GLN A 112 -27.43 -7.20 -16.25
N ARG A 113 -27.03 -6.64 -17.40
CA ARG A 113 -26.16 -7.28 -18.39
C ARG A 113 -24.74 -6.76 -18.26
N PRO A 114 -23.72 -7.58 -18.56
CA PRO A 114 -22.36 -7.09 -18.65
C PRO A 114 -22.22 -6.12 -19.81
N VAL A 115 -21.45 -5.05 -19.60
CA VAL A 115 -21.19 -4.03 -20.62
C VAL A 115 -19.79 -4.22 -21.17
N TYR A 116 -19.72 -4.41 -22.48
CA TYR A 116 -18.48 -4.47 -23.23
C TYR A 116 -18.37 -3.27 -24.16
N LYS A 117 -17.17 -2.71 -24.30
CA LYS A 117 -16.86 -1.61 -25.20
C LYS A 117 -15.88 -2.08 -26.27
N LEU A 118 -16.13 -1.67 -27.51
CA LEU A 118 -15.15 -1.78 -28.60
C LEU A 118 -14.25 -0.55 -28.56
N MET A 119 -12.94 -0.76 -28.47
CA MET A 119 -11.93 0.30 -28.44
C MET A 119 -10.89 0.05 -29.52
N THR A 120 -10.29 1.13 -30.03
CA THR A 120 -9.13 1.01 -30.91
C THR A 120 -7.90 0.55 -30.11
N SER A 121 -6.90 0.02 -30.81
CA SER A 121 -5.67 -0.42 -30.14
C SER A 121 -4.91 0.74 -29.48
N ALA A 122 -4.96 1.94 -30.05
CA ALA A 122 -4.33 3.14 -29.49
C ALA A 122 -5.01 3.59 -28.19
N GLU A 123 -6.33 3.77 -28.21
CA GLU A 123 -7.12 4.14 -27.02
C GLU A 123 -6.94 3.13 -25.88
N TYR A 124 -6.89 1.84 -26.20
CA TYR A 124 -6.69 0.79 -25.20
C TYR A 124 -5.32 0.89 -24.51
N LEU A 125 -4.27 1.28 -25.22
CA LEU A 125 -2.93 1.46 -24.64
C LEU A 125 -2.90 2.69 -23.72
N GLU A 126 -3.51 3.79 -24.14
CA GLU A 126 -3.60 5.02 -23.35
C GLU A 126 -4.37 4.79 -22.04
N GLU A 127 -5.54 4.15 -22.10
CA GLU A 127 -6.31 3.80 -20.91
C GLU A 127 -5.54 2.85 -19.99
N ASP A 128 -4.78 1.89 -20.54
CA ASP A 128 -3.97 0.99 -19.73
C ASP A 128 -2.80 1.74 -19.05
N LEU A 129 -2.18 2.71 -19.72
CA LEU A 129 -1.14 3.57 -19.15
C LEU A 129 -1.70 4.43 -18.03
N LYS A 130 -2.79 5.17 -18.30
CA LYS A 130 -3.49 6.01 -17.32
C LYS A 130 -3.89 5.21 -16.09
N ARG A 131 -4.42 4.00 -16.28
CA ARG A 131 -4.78 3.10 -15.18
C ARG A 131 -3.56 2.59 -14.41
N ARG A 132 -2.44 2.31 -15.09
CA ARG A 132 -1.19 1.92 -14.42
C ARG A 132 -0.66 3.08 -13.58
N GLU A 133 -0.76 4.31 -14.06
CA GLU A 133 -0.39 5.52 -13.34
C GLU A 133 -1.32 5.77 -12.15
N GLU A 134 -2.64 5.67 -12.33
CA GLU A 134 -3.60 5.81 -11.24
C GLU A 134 -3.39 4.74 -10.17
N LYS A 135 -3.14 3.48 -10.55
CA LYS A 135 -2.77 2.43 -9.58
C LYS A 135 -1.47 2.73 -8.84
N LYS A 136 -0.49 3.35 -9.49
CA LYS A 136 0.76 3.78 -8.83
C LYS A 136 0.49 4.94 -7.88
N ARG A 137 -0.28 5.94 -8.32
CA ARG A 137 -0.67 7.10 -7.51
C ARG A 137 -1.48 6.67 -6.29
N ASN A 138 -2.51 5.84 -6.45
CA ASN A 138 -3.32 5.34 -5.34
C ASN A 138 -2.49 4.49 -4.36
N LYS A 139 -1.48 3.75 -4.84
CA LYS A 139 -0.53 3.04 -3.96
C LYS A 139 0.43 3.98 -3.22
N GLN A 140 0.74 5.14 -3.78
CA GLN A 140 1.54 6.17 -3.13
C GLN A 140 0.69 7.00 -2.15
N GLU A 141 -0.55 7.30 -2.52
CA GLU A 141 -1.55 8.02 -1.71
C GLU A 141 -2.10 7.16 -0.56
N ALA A 142 -2.07 5.84 -0.67
CA ALA A 142 -2.34 4.93 0.45
C ALA A 142 -1.27 5.14 1.54
N ALA A 143 -1.55 6.12 2.41
CA ALA A 143 -0.67 6.62 3.45
C ALA A 143 -0.16 5.54 4.42
N ILE A 144 -0.92 4.45 4.60
CA ILE A 144 -0.57 3.37 5.51
C ILE A 144 -0.73 2.04 4.77
N LYS A 145 0.36 1.28 4.65
CA LYS A 145 0.37 0.00 3.92
C LYS A 145 -0.21 -1.18 4.71
N GLY A 146 -0.21 -1.07 6.03
CA GLY A 146 -0.67 -2.11 6.96
C GLY A 146 -0.02 -1.97 8.33
N ASP A 147 -0.27 -2.94 9.22
CA ASP A 147 0.25 -2.97 10.57
C ASP A 147 1.37 -4.00 10.78
N LYS A 148 2.26 -3.70 11.72
CA LYS A 148 3.34 -4.57 12.21
C LYS A 148 3.27 -4.66 13.72
N LEU A 149 3.31 -5.87 14.23
CA LEU A 149 3.34 -6.15 15.66
C LEU A 149 4.76 -6.35 16.14
N LEU A 150 5.14 -5.65 17.20
CA LEU A 150 6.39 -5.82 17.91
C LEU A 150 6.12 -6.13 19.37
N THR A 151 6.66 -7.24 19.86
CA THR A 151 6.62 -7.58 21.28
C THR A 151 8.01 -7.43 21.88
N VAL A 152 8.09 -6.70 23.00
CA VAL A 152 9.34 -6.40 23.73
C VAL A 152 9.12 -6.72 25.20
N SER A 153 10.13 -7.26 25.88
CA SER A 153 10.07 -7.46 27.33
C SER A 153 10.56 -6.22 28.08
N ALA A 154 9.98 -5.93 29.26
CA ALA A 154 10.43 -4.85 30.13
C ALA A 154 11.83 -5.08 30.74
N ARG A 155 12.36 -6.31 30.71
CA ARG A 155 13.70 -6.67 31.20
C ARG A 155 14.77 -6.67 30.09
N ILE A 156 14.46 -6.12 28.92
CA ILE A 156 15.37 -6.04 27.78
C ILE A 156 16.63 -5.22 28.12
N THR A 157 17.76 -5.62 27.55
CA THR A 157 19.01 -4.85 27.64
C THR A 157 18.99 -3.64 26.70
N GLU A 158 19.75 -2.60 27.01
CA GLU A 158 19.80 -1.38 26.20
C GLU A 158 20.21 -1.64 24.74
N HIS A 159 21.16 -2.55 24.51
CA HIS A 159 21.61 -2.90 23.17
C HIS A 159 20.53 -3.57 22.31
N ASP A 160 19.77 -4.53 22.88
CA ASP A 160 18.69 -5.18 22.14
C ASP A 160 17.53 -4.19 21.90
N LEU A 161 17.25 -3.31 22.87
CA LEU A 161 16.25 -2.25 22.71
C LEU A 161 16.55 -1.36 21.51
N LEU A 162 17.78 -0.88 21.36
CA LEU A 162 18.22 -0.09 20.20
C LEU A 162 18.03 -0.85 18.89
N SER A 163 18.33 -2.15 18.87
CA SER A 163 18.12 -3.01 17.71
C SER A 163 16.62 -3.13 17.34
N LYS A 164 15.72 -3.25 18.32
CA LYS A 164 14.27 -3.22 18.07
C LYS A 164 13.81 -1.86 17.55
N ILE A 165 14.34 -0.76 18.10
CA ILE A 165 14.05 0.59 17.64
C ILE A 165 14.46 0.77 16.17
N HIS A 166 15.64 0.29 15.76
CA HIS A 166 16.05 0.32 14.35
C HIS A 166 15.09 -0.44 13.44
N ASN A 167 14.51 -1.56 13.90
CA ASN A 167 13.49 -2.27 13.13
C ASN A 167 12.20 -1.45 13.01
N VAL A 168 11.78 -0.78 14.08
CA VAL A 168 10.64 0.14 14.05
C VAL A 168 10.87 1.28 13.07
N GLN A 169 12.03 1.93 13.10
CA GLN A 169 12.39 3.00 12.15
C GLN A 169 12.33 2.51 10.70
N LYS A 170 12.84 1.29 10.41
CA LYS A 170 12.74 0.67 9.08
C LYS A 170 11.28 0.43 8.64
N TRP A 171 10.38 0.10 9.56
CA TRP A 171 8.96 -0.09 9.25
C TRP A 171 8.23 1.23 9.02
N LEU A 172 8.51 2.25 9.84
CA LEU A 172 7.95 3.58 9.68
C LEU A 172 8.36 4.22 8.35
N ASN A 173 9.63 4.08 7.95
CA ASN A 173 10.11 4.54 6.63
C ASN A 173 9.36 3.89 5.46
N LYS A 174 8.88 2.66 5.65
CA LYS A 174 8.07 1.96 4.64
C LYS A 174 6.58 2.29 4.72
N GLN A 175 6.17 3.21 5.60
CA GLN A 175 4.78 3.60 5.87
C GLN A 175 3.93 2.45 6.43
N TYR A 176 4.51 1.68 7.35
CA TYR A 176 3.76 0.73 8.18
C TYR A 176 3.43 1.35 9.52
N GLU A 177 2.23 1.04 10.00
CA GLU A 177 1.82 1.32 11.37
C GLU A 177 2.41 0.27 12.30
N VAL A 178 3.03 0.68 13.41
CA VAL A 178 3.69 -0.26 14.33
C VAL A 178 2.91 -0.31 15.64
N ARG A 179 2.43 -1.50 16.00
CA ARG A 179 1.86 -1.80 17.32
C ARG A 179 2.95 -2.41 18.18
N VAL A 180 3.31 -1.72 19.27
CA VAL A 180 4.30 -2.19 20.22
C VAL A 180 3.60 -2.69 21.47
N ILE A 181 3.91 -3.92 21.87
CA ILE A 181 3.50 -4.54 23.12
C ILE A 181 4.74 -4.71 23.98
N VAL A 182 4.74 -4.05 25.14
CA VAL A 182 5.78 -4.19 26.16
C VAL A 182 5.24 -5.08 27.27
N SER A 183 5.66 -6.34 27.27
CA SER A 183 5.32 -7.29 28.33
C SER A 183 6.23 -7.07 29.51
N GLY A 184 5.69 -6.78 30.68
CA GLY A 184 6.50 -6.60 31.88
C GLY A 184 5.82 -7.21 33.07
N ASP A 185 6.53 -8.02 33.84
CA ASP A 185 6.04 -8.80 34.98
C ASP A 185 5.66 -7.93 36.20
N GLY A 186 4.81 -6.91 36.02
CA GLY A 186 4.40 -5.96 37.05
C GLY A 186 5.29 -4.72 37.22
N ASP A 187 6.47 -4.70 36.58
CA ASP A 187 7.43 -3.60 36.65
C ASP A 187 7.03 -2.41 35.73
N LYS A 188 6.04 -1.63 36.15
CA LYS A 188 5.53 -0.47 35.38
C LYS A 188 6.61 0.58 35.06
N ALA A 189 7.53 0.82 35.99
CA ALA A 189 8.60 1.82 35.81
C ALA A 189 9.56 1.46 34.65
N LYS A 190 9.90 0.17 34.51
CA LYS A 190 10.75 -0.29 33.41
C LYS A 190 10.01 -0.26 32.07
N GLN A 191 8.72 -0.62 32.07
CA GLN A 191 7.88 -0.50 30.88
C GLN A 191 7.86 0.95 30.38
N GLU A 192 7.64 1.91 31.28
CA GLU A 192 7.61 3.33 30.93
C GLU A 192 8.97 3.83 30.40
N SER A 193 10.09 3.39 31.00
CA SER A 193 11.43 3.69 30.49
C SER A 193 11.62 3.21 29.05
N VAL A 194 11.19 1.98 28.74
CA VAL A 194 11.24 1.44 27.37
C VAL A 194 10.38 2.26 26.41
N ALA A 195 9.16 2.65 26.78
CA ALA A 195 8.33 3.50 25.92
C ALA A 195 8.93 4.89 25.69
N SER A 196 9.53 5.51 26.71
CA SER A 196 10.21 6.79 26.58
C SER A 196 11.43 6.71 25.64
N ALA A 197 12.14 5.58 25.66
CA ALA A 197 13.23 5.33 24.71
C ALA A 197 12.70 5.24 23.26
N PHE A 198 11.58 4.55 23.03
CA PHE A 198 10.92 4.55 21.72
C PHE A 198 10.51 5.95 21.28
N GLU A 199 9.92 6.75 22.17
CA GLU A 199 9.54 8.13 21.87
C GLU A 199 10.72 8.96 21.38
N ASN A 200 11.85 8.90 22.07
CA ASN A 200 13.01 9.71 21.72
C ASN A 200 13.56 9.39 20.33
N HIS A 201 13.59 8.13 19.93
CA HIS A 201 14.17 7.71 18.64
C HIS A 201 13.19 7.74 17.46
N VAL A 202 11.89 7.87 17.74
CA VAL A 202 10.83 7.77 16.73
C VAL A 202 10.18 9.13 16.42
N LYS A 203 10.38 10.15 17.26
CA LYS A 203 9.85 11.52 17.09
C LYS A 203 9.98 12.07 15.67
N ASP A 204 11.09 11.79 15.00
CA ASP A 204 11.38 12.33 13.65
C ASP A 204 10.63 11.59 12.52
N LEU A 205 10.22 10.34 12.76
CA LEU A 205 9.63 9.46 11.74
C LEU A 205 8.15 9.13 11.99
N GLY A 206 7.67 9.30 13.22
CA GLY A 206 6.33 8.90 13.59
C GLY A 206 5.81 9.54 14.86
N ARG A 207 4.48 9.54 14.95
CA ARG A 207 3.75 10.00 16.13
C ARG A 207 3.20 8.81 16.90
N ILE A 208 3.52 8.74 18.18
CA ILE A 208 2.92 7.77 19.09
C ILE A 208 1.50 8.23 19.46
N VAL A 209 0.56 7.30 19.44
CA VAL A 209 -0.88 7.58 19.63
C VAL A 209 -1.22 7.64 21.12
N GLN A 210 -1.68 6.54 21.69
CA GLN A 210 -2.11 6.44 23.08
C GLN A 210 -1.44 5.23 23.71
N LYS A 211 -0.74 5.45 24.82
CA LYS A 211 -0.22 4.36 25.66
C LYS A 211 -1.39 3.81 26.48
N ARG A 212 -1.60 2.50 26.43
CA ARG A 212 -2.63 1.80 27.19
C ARG A 212 -2.01 0.66 27.98
N PHE A 213 -2.40 0.53 29.23
CA PHE A 213 -2.08 -0.64 30.03
C PHE A 213 -3.26 -1.60 29.99
N ARG A 214 -2.97 -2.85 29.64
CA ARG A 214 -3.94 -3.95 29.65
C ARG A 214 -3.29 -5.13 30.34
N ASP A 215 -3.93 -5.59 31.40
CA ASP A 215 -3.44 -6.67 32.25
C ASP A 215 -2.05 -6.32 32.81
N ASN A 216 -1.02 -6.95 32.24
CA ASN A 216 0.38 -6.82 32.60
C ASN A 216 1.23 -6.25 31.44
N ASP A 217 0.61 -6.02 30.27
CA ASP A 217 1.28 -5.50 29.09
C ASP A 217 0.95 -4.01 28.88
N MET A 218 1.95 -3.24 28.50
CA MET A 218 1.75 -1.89 27.96
C MET A 218 1.69 -1.96 26.44
N ARG A 219 0.64 -1.41 25.84
CA ARG A 219 0.42 -1.39 24.39
C ARG A 219 0.34 0.04 23.89
N PHE A 220 1.05 0.33 22.82
CA PHE A 220 0.95 1.61 22.13
C PHE A 220 1.14 1.42 20.63
N GLN A 221 0.69 2.42 19.87
CA GLN A 221 0.75 2.40 18.43
C GLN A 221 1.52 3.61 17.93
N ILE A 222 2.31 3.38 16.89
CA ILE A 222 3.15 4.38 16.24
C ILE A 222 2.64 4.54 14.81
N LEU A 223 2.20 5.76 14.50
CA LEU A 223 1.78 6.15 13.17
C LEU A 223 2.95 6.81 12.45
N PRO A 224 3.29 6.40 11.22
CA PRO A 224 4.27 7.13 10.43
C PRO A 224 3.72 8.51 10.09
N ILE A 225 4.56 9.54 10.19
CA ILE A 225 4.22 10.87 9.66
C ILE A 225 4.60 10.89 8.18
N LEU A 226 3.66 11.27 7.31
CA LEU A 226 4.02 11.60 5.93
C LEU A 226 4.73 12.95 5.97
N ASN A 227 6.05 12.91 6.03
CA ASN A 227 6.87 14.10 5.81
C ASN A 227 6.72 14.51 4.35
N SER A 228 5.76 15.38 4.05
CA SER A 228 5.65 16.08 2.75
C SER A 228 6.84 17.02 2.49
N SER A 229 7.74 17.14 3.46
CA SER A 229 8.93 17.97 3.41
C SER A 229 10.18 17.09 3.35
N ASN A 230 10.69 16.87 2.14
CA ASN A 230 12.10 16.59 1.95
C ASN A 230 12.86 17.86 2.35
N GLN A 231 13.19 17.97 3.63
CA GLN A 231 14.14 18.97 4.13
C GLN A 231 15.41 18.21 4.43
N GLU A 232 16.29 18.16 3.43
CA GLU A 232 17.70 17.86 3.62
C GLU A 232 18.26 18.88 4.62
N THR A 233 18.58 18.45 5.84
CA THR A 233 19.35 19.29 6.74
C THR A 233 20.86 19.19 6.40
N PRO A 234 21.55 20.30 6.13
CA PRO A 234 22.97 20.32 5.80
C PRO A 234 23.82 20.05 7.05
N HIS A 235 24.75 19.10 6.94
CA HIS A 235 25.82 18.92 7.91
C HIS A 235 26.90 19.98 7.67
N THR A 236 26.77 21.12 8.36
CA THR A 236 27.87 22.08 8.52
C THR A 236 28.94 21.45 9.43
N ALA A 237 29.97 20.88 8.82
CA ALA A 237 31.20 20.51 9.49
C ALA A 237 32.10 21.76 9.61
N THR A 238 32.20 22.33 10.81
CA THR A 238 33.22 23.32 11.14
C THR A 238 34.54 22.60 11.41
N LEU A 239 35.47 22.67 10.46
CA LEU A 239 36.89 22.33 10.67
C LEU A 239 37.72 23.62 10.56
N LYS A 240 38.14 24.12 11.72
CA LYS A 240 39.06 25.24 11.88
C LYS A 240 40.48 24.75 11.56
N LYS A 241 41.11 25.29 10.50
CA LYS A 241 42.55 25.15 10.22
C LYS A 241 43.17 26.55 10.14
N PRO A 242 44.18 26.90 10.97
CA PRO A 242 45.00 28.07 10.70
C PRO A 242 46.03 27.73 9.61
N ALA A 243 46.16 28.65 8.66
CA ALA A 243 47.18 28.66 7.63
C ALA A 243 48.53 29.07 8.22
N GLN A 244 49.61 28.37 7.85
CA GLN A 244 50.91 29.00 7.59
C GLN A 244 51.61 28.31 6.42
N THR A 245 52.00 29.17 5.47
CA THR A 245 52.74 28.99 4.24
C THR A 245 54.23 28.70 4.48
N GLY A 246 54.86 27.90 3.60
CA GLY A 246 56.28 28.10 3.28
C GLY A 246 57.13 26.88 2.95
N LYS A 247 57.42 26.73 1.64
CA LYS A 247 58.70 26.28 1.03
C LYS A 247 59.13 24.79 1.11
N ASN A 248 59.09 24.14 -0.07
CA ASN A 248 59.96 23.04 -0.55
C ASN A 248 61.46 23.45 -0.58
N PRO A 249 62.46 22.56 -0.80
CA PRO A 249 62.42 21.20 -1.37
C PRO A 249 63.21 20.11 -0.58
N GLY A 250 63.16 18.86 -1.08
CA GLY A 250 63.68 17.62 -0.45
C GLY A 250 65.20 17.54 -0.22
N PRO A 251 65.69 16.40 0.34
CA PRO A 251 66.24 15.35 -0.54
C PRO A 251 66.06 13.90 -0.06
N GLU A 252 66.34 12.97 -0.99
CA GLU A 252 66.83 11.58 -0.88
C GLU A 252 66.28 10.62 0.20
N HIS A 253 65.78 9.45 -0.22
CA HIS A 253 66.58 8.21 -0.14
C HIS A 253 66.00 7.07 -1.00
N GLN A 254 66.95 6.32 -1.55
CA GLN A 254 66.86 5.27 -2.55
C GLN A 254 66.03 4.05 -2.11
N SER A 255 65.35 3.41 -3.05
CA SER A 255 65.51 1.96 -3.19
C SER A 255 65.34 1.52 -4.64
N VAL A 256 66.17 0.55 -4.95
CA VAL A 256 66.61 0.10 -6.27
C VAL A 256 65.88 -1.20 -6.62
N ARG A 257 65.86 -1.54 -7.92
CA ARG A 257 65.62 -2.87 -8.53
C ARG A 257 64.13 -3.25 -8.71
N ALA A 258 63.69 -3.85 -9.80
CA ALA A 258 64.35 -4.25 -11.04
C ALA A 258 63.29 -4.44 -12.13
N PHE A 259 63.68 -4.18 -13.37
CA PHE A 259 63.03 -4.62 -14.59
C PHE A 259 62.89 -6.14 -14.60
N HIS A 260 61.71 -6.65 -14.98
CA HIS A 260 61.62 -7.81 -15.87
C HIS A 260 60.48 -7.58 -16.86
N SER A 261 60.88 -7.47 -18.12
CA SER A 261 60.08 -7.46 -19.32
C SER A 261 59.42 -8.82 -19.56
N ALA A 262 58.15 -8.82 -19.92
CA ALA A 262 57.57 -9.91 -20.71
C ALA A 262 56.66 -9.30 -21.77
N SER A 263 57.19 -9.29 -22.99
CA SER A 263 56.52 -8.99 -24.25
C SER A 263 55.63 -10.17 -24.64
N PHE A 264 54.36 -9.94 -25.01
CA PHE A 264 53.65 -10.73 -26.03
C PHE A 264 52.40 -9.95 -26.49
N VAL A 265 52.50 -9.20 -27.58
CA VAL A 265 52.04 -9.51 -28.94
C VAL A 265 50.51 -9.48 -29.11
N SER A 266 50.09 -8.50 -29.90
CA SER A 266 48.79 -8.30 -30.55
C SER A 266 48.67 -9.22 -31.77
N ALA A 267 47.48 -9.77 -32.05
CA ALA A 267 46.83 -9.77 -33.37
C ALA A 267 45.59 -10.71 -33.44
N ALA A 268 44.64 -10.27 -34.29
CA ALA A 268 43.42 -10.89 -34.81
C ALA A 268 42.15 -10.80 -33.96
#